data_AF-A0A954H150-F1
#
_entry.id   AF-A0A954H150-F1
#
_cell.length_a   1.000
_cell.length_b   1.000
_cell.length_c   1.000
_cell.angle_alpha   90.00
_cell.angle_beta   90.00
_cell.angle_gamma   90.00
#
_symmetry.space_group_name_H-M   'P 1'
#
loop_
_entity.id
_entity.type
_entity.pdbx_description
1 polymer ?
#
loop_
_entity_poly.entity_id
_entity_poly.type
_entity_poly.pdbx_seq_one_letter_code
_entity_poly.pdbx_strand_id
1 'polypeptide(L)'
;MSHPAVFVIPRSSHLNETMSASEQLPILPESSCGGSSSVPVFNCIVILRRDPGGRLHGRVANLPNIEAEGTVERDVLFSITRQFRSAIDSWIKSEQAIPWLEPTAKAGPGEFERFIPIHL
;
A
#
# COMPACT_ATOMS: atom_id res chain seq x y z
N MET A 1 -43.70 62.24 -31.70
CA MET A 1 -43.76 62.64 -30.28
C MET A 1 -43.08 61.51 -29.49
N SER A 2 -41.75 61.50 -29.32
CA SER A 2 -40.90 62.30 -28.41
C SER A 2 -40.94 61.87 -26.93
N HIS A 3 -39.96 61.02 -26.55
CA HIS A 3 -39.13 60.98 -25.32
C HIS A 3 -39.79 60.76 -23.93
N PRO A 4 -39.03 60.35 -22.87
CA PRO A 4 -37.57 60.30 -22.75
C PRO A 4 -36.92 59.03 -22.13
N ALA A 5 -35.59 59.04 -22.27
CA ALA A 5 -34.58 58.18 -21.67
C ALA A 5 -34.53 58.21 -20.12
N VAL A 6 -34.01 57.14 -19.52
CA VAL A 6 -33.15 57.23 -18.33
C VAL A 6 -31.90 56.36 -18.53
N PHE A 7 -30.80 56.97 -18.16
CA PHE A 7 -29.41 56.66 -18.37
C PHE A 7 -28.80 56.27 -17.03
N VAL A 8 -28.13 55.13 -16.91
CA VAL A 8 -27.07 54.93 -15.91
C VAL A 8 -25.97 54.06 -16.50
N ILE A 9 -24.79 54.66 -16.58
CA ILE A 9 -23.49 54.06 -16.88
C ILE A 9 -22.87 53.56 -15.55
N PRO A 10 -22.05 52.50 -15.56
CA PRO A 10 -20.61 52.71 -15.30
C PRO A 10 -19.72 51.98 -16.32
N ARG A 11 -18.84 52.72 -17.03
CA ARG A 11 -17.41 52.96 -16.75
C ARG A 11 -16.57 51.74 -17.14
N SER A 12 -16.21 51.62 -18.41
CA SER A 12 -14.95 52.12 -19.02
C SER A 12 -13.68 51.50 -18.45
N SER A 13 -13.08 50.66 -19.32
CA SER A 13 -11.66 50.69 -19.75
C SER A 13 -10.61 50.32 -18.69
N HIS A 14 -9.49 49.67 -18.95
CA HIS A 14 -8.61 49.54 -20.11
C HIS A 14 -7.58 48.48 -19.61
N LEU A 15 -7.13 47.46 -20.34
CA LEU A 15 -6.00 47.57 -21.26
C LEU A 15 -5.80 46.24 -21.99
N ASN A 16 -5.62 46.41 -23.28
CA ASN A 16 -5.08 45.46 -24.24
C ASN A 16 -3.58 45.32 -23.97
N GLU A 17 -3.04 44.11 -23.85
CA GLU A 17 -1.63 43.90 -24.15
C GLU A 17 -1.36 42.47 -24.62
N THR A 18 -0.58 42.42 -25.69
CA THR A 18 -0.41 41.34 -26.64
C THR A 18 0.89 40.61 -26.31
N MET A 19 0.85 39.28 -26.41
CA MET A 19 1.97 38.34 -26.55
C MET A 19 2.98 38.19 -25.39
N SER A 20 2.94 37.01 -24.76
CA SER A 20 4.16 36.24 -24.52
C SER A 20 3.85 34.76 -24.68
N ALA A 21 4.25 34.21 -25.82
CA ALA A 21 4.33 32.79 -26.05
C ALA A 21 5.51 32.25 -25.25
N SER A 22 5.27 31.32 -24.31
CA SER A 22 6.20 30.27 -23.89
C SER A 22 5.51 29.36 -22.86
N GLU A 23 5.59 28.05 -23.13
CA GLU A 23 5.31 26.94 -22.20
C GLU A 23 3.85 26.62 -21.86
N GLN A 24 3.01 26.44 -22.89
CA GLN A 24 1.93 25.46 -22.79
C GLN A 24 2.54 24.07 -22.96
N LEU A 25 2.93 23.45 -21.84
CA LEU A 25 3.27 22.03 -21.80
C LEU A 25 2.13 21.23 -22.44
N PRO A 26 2.43 20.24 -23.30
CA PRO A 26 1.38 19.35 -23.77
C PRO A 26 0.76 18.67 -22.56
N ILE A 27 -0.53 18.92 -22.33
CA ILE A 27 -1.34 18.10 -21.44
C ILE A 27 -1.30 16.69 -22.01
N LEU A 28 -0.49 15.82 -21.40
CA LEU A 28 -0.59 14.40 -21.65
C LEU A 28 -2.02 14.00 -21.26
N PRO A 29 -2.75 13.24 -22.11
CA PRO A 29 -4.05 12.72 -21.70
C PRO A 29 -3.85 12.03 -20.36
N GLU A 30 -4.63 12.45 -19.34
CA GLU A 30 -4.65 11.81 -18.04
C GLU A 30 -4.81 10.31 -18.30
N SER A 31 -3.76 9.55 -17.96
CA SER A 31 -3.76 8.10 -18.09
C SER A 31 -5.02 7.60 -17.40
N SER A 32 -6.03 7.26 -18.18
CA SER A 32 -7.21 6.58 -17.71
C SER A 32 -6.74 5.20 -17.27
N CYS A 33 -6.33 5.08 -16.01
CA CYS A 33 -6.17 3.81 -15.34
C CYS A 33 -7.57 3.24 -15.09
N GLY A 34 -8.25 2.89 -16.18
CA GLY A 34 -9.49 2.15 -16.16
C GLY A 34 -9.25 0.77 -15.57
N GLY A 35 -9.84 0.53 -14.39
CA GLY A 35 -9.82 -0.75 -13.69
C GLY A 35 -8.83 -0.79 -12.53
N SER A 36 -9.16 -0.15 -11.42
CA SER A 36 -8.45 -0.33 -10.15
C SER A 36 -8.78 -1.69 -9.52
N SER A 37 -8.38 -2.78 -10.17
CA SER A 37 -8.20 -4.06 -9.47
C SER A 37 -6.96 -3.93 -8.58
N SER A 38 -7.13 -3.31 -7.41
CA SER A 38 -6.06 -3.18 -6.42
C SER A 38 -5.66 -4.57 -5.95
N VAL A 39 -4.42 -4.98 -6.23
CA VAL A 39 -3.85 -6.24 -5.73
C VAL A 39 -3.89 -6.21 -4.20
N PRO A 40 -4.57 -7.14 -3.51
CA PRO A 40 -4.63 -7.16 -2.05
C PRO A 40 -3.24 -7.36 -1.44
N VAL A 41 -3.00 -6.65 -0.33
CA VAL A 41 -1.74 -6.71 0.42
C VAL A 41 -2.01 -7.23 1.83
N PHE A 42 -1.26 -8.24 2.23
CA PHE A 42 -1.32 -8.87 3.55
C PHE A 42 0.01 -8.68 4.28
N ASN A 43 -0.03 -8.24 5.53
CA ASN A 43 1.18 -8.07 6.34
C ASN A 43 1.53 -9.38 7.05
N CYS A 44 2.62 -10.03 6.64
CA CYS A 44 3.21 -11.13 7.38
C CYS A 44 4.13 -10.56 8.46
N ILE A 45 3.79 -10.79 9.73
CA ILE A 45 4.58 -10.33 10.88
C ILE A 45 5.36 -11.53 11.38
N VAL A 46 6.69 -11.50 11.27
CA VAL A 46 7.56 -12.61 11.66
C VAL A 46 8.34 -12.21 12.91
N ILE A 47 8.29 -13.04 13.94
CA ILE A 47 9.15 -12.94 15.11
C ILE A 47 10.30 -13.92 14.94
N LEU A 48 11.52 -13.41 15.05
CA LEU A 48 12.75 -14.16 14.89
C LEU A 48 13.49 -14.24 16.23
N ARG A 49 14.09 -15.40 16.49
CA ARG A 49 14.95 -15.63 17.65
C ARG A 49 16.16 -16.44 17.21
N ARG A 50 17.33 -16.08 17.71
CA ARG A 50 18.53 -16.91 17.55
C ARG A 50 18.70 -17.83 18.75
N ASP A 51 18.94 -19.11 18.49
CA ASP A 51 19.25 -20.11 19.51
C ASP A 51 20.74 -20.03 19.91
N PRO A 52 21.12 -20.54 21.11
CA PRO A 52 22.52 -20.65 21.52
C PRO A 52 23.45 -21.37 20.53
N GLY A 53 22.94 -22.33 19.76
CA GLY A 53 23.65 -23.01 18.66
C GLY A 53 23.79 -22.19 17.38
N GLY A 54 23.29 -20.96 17.36
CA GLY A 54 23.43 -20.02 16.25
C GLY A 54 22.38 -20.22 15.14
N ARG A 55 21.41 -21.12 15.31
CA ARG A 55 20.29 -21.27 14.38
C ARG A 55 19.26 -20.18 14.61
N LEU A 56 18.63 -19.71 13.53
CA LEU A 56 17.56 -18.74 13.59
C LEU A 56 16.22 -19.47 13.45
N HIS A 57 15.33 -19.24 14.40
CA HIS A 57 13.95 -19.70 14.39
C HIS A 57 13.05 -18.51 14.10
N GLY A 58 12.08 -18.69 13.20
CA GLY A 58 11.07 -17.70 12.86
C GLY A 58 9.68 -18.28 13.00
N ARG A 59 8.76 -17.48 13.55
CA ARG A 59 7.34 -17.79 13.64
C ARG A 59 6.50 -16.61 13.19
N VAL A 60 5.37 -16.88 12.55
CA VAL A 60 4.41 -15.82 12.20
C VAL A 60 3.63 -15.43 13.46
N ALA A 61 3.51 -14.13 13.70
CA ALA A 61 2.88 -13.58 14.89
C ALA A 61 1.36 -13.42 14.76
N ASN A 62 0.87 -13.31 13.52
CA ASN A 62 -0.53 -13.01 13.20
C ASN A 62 -1.29 -14.17 12.55
N LEU A 63 -0.65 -15.31 12.31
CA LEU A 63 -1.29 -16.55 11.83
C LEU A 63 -0.75 -17.76 12.59
N PRO A 64 -1.59 -18.78 12.84
CA PRO A 64 -1.16 -20.00 13.50
C PRO A 64 -0.31 -20.89 12.59
N ASN A 65 0.52 -21.74 13.20
CA ASN A 65 1.17 -22.89 12.57
C ASN A 65 2.09 -22.57 11.37
N ILE A 66 2.68 -21.38 11.30
CA ILE A 66 3.68 -21.04 10.28
C ILE A 66 4.99 -20.68 10.97
N GLU A 67 5.95 -21.58 10.82
CA GLU A 67 7.28 -21.48 11.42
C GLU A 67 8.34 -21.97 10.43
N ALA A 68 9.58 -21.52 10.61
CA ALA A 68 10.74 -22.02 9.88
C ALA A 68 12.02 -21.85 10.70
N GLU A 69 13.03 -22.65 10.38
CA GLU A 69 14.36 -22.56 10.97
C GLU A 69 15.43 -22.54 9.88
N GLY A 70 16.56 -21.88 10.16
CA GLY A 70 17.64 -21.72 9.20
C GLY A 70 18.91 -21.19 9.85
N THR A 71 20.00 -21.12 9.08
CA THR A 71 21.28 -20.58 9.55
C THR A 71 21.42 -19.08 9.32
N VAL A 72 20.64 -18.52 8.38
CA VAL A 72 20.58 -17.09 8.09
C VAL A 72 19.13 -16.62 7.93
N GLU A 73 18.92 -15.31 8.16
CA GLU A 73 17.59 -14.68 8.14
C GLU A 73 16.86 -14.88 6.81
N ARG A 74 17.58 -14.75 5.69
CA ARG A 74 17.01 -14.85 4.35
C ARG A 74 16.27 -16.18 4.13
N ASP A 75 16.86 -17.30 4.50
CA ASP A 75 16.26 -18.63 4.30
C ASP A 75 14.99 -18.80 5.14
N VAL A 76 15.03 -18.34 6.40
CA VAL A 76 13.87 -18.39 7.31
C VAL A 76 12.72 -17.55 6.75
N LEU A 77 12.99 -16.31 6.36
CA LEU A 77 11.98 -15.41 5.81
C LEU A 77 11.43 -15.91 4.47
N PHE A 78 12.28 -16.46 3.60
CA PHE A 78 11.83 -17.03 2.32
C PHE A 78 10.88 -18.22 2.54
N SER A 79 11.21 -19.12 3.47
CA SER A 79 10.35 -20.25 3.82
C SER A 79 9.01 -19.78 4.40
N ILE A 80 9.03 -18.84 5.35
CA ILE A 80 7.81 -18.31 5.98
C ILE A 80 6.91 -17.60 4.97
N THR A 81 7.48 -16.74 4.12
CA THR A 81 6.69 -15.99 3.12
C THR A 81 6.02 -16.90 2.11
N ARG A 82 6.69 -17.98 1.68
CA ARG A 82 6.08 -19.01 0.82
C ARG A 82 4.91 -19.71 1.51
N GLN A 83 5.09 -20.13 2.76
CA GLN A 83 4.04 -20.80 3.54
C GLN A 83 2.85 -19.86 3.79
N PHE A 84 3.12 -18.62 4.22
CA PHE A 84 2.11 -17.59 4.46
C PHE A 84 1.29 -17.30 3.20
N ARG A 85 1.95 -17.05 2.07
CA ARG A 85 1.26 -16.82 0.78
C ARG A 85 0.35 -17.99 0.42
N SER A 86 0.86 -19.22 0.52
CA SER A 86 0.10 -20.43 0.21
C SER A 86 -1.12 -20.60 1.12
N ALA A 87 -0.98 -20.27 2.40
CA ALA A 87 -2.06 -20.39 3.37
C ALA A 87 -3.18 -19.38 3.09
N ILE A 88 -2.82 -18.10 2.92
CA ILE A 88 -3.78 -17.03 2.57
C ILE A 88 -4.50 -17.33 1.26
N ASP A 89 -3.76 -17.72 0.22
CA ASP A 89 -4.35 -18.11 -1.09
C ASP A 89 -5.36 -19.25 -0.94
N SER A 90 -5.09 -20.24 -0.08
CA SER A 90 -6.01 -21.34 0.19
C SER A 90 -7.31 -20.87 0.85
N TRP A 91 -7.26 -19.98 1.85
CA TRP A 91 -8.47 -19.45 2.50
C TRP A 91 -9.28 -18.57 1.56
N ILE A 92 -8.62 -17.72 0.76
CA ILE A 92 -9.29 -16.88 -0.25
C ILE A 92 -10.01 -17.75 -1.29
N LYS A 93 -9.32 -18.75 -1.85
CA LYS A 93 -9.92 -19.66 -2.86
C LYS A 93 -11.06 -20.49 -2.31
N SER A 94 -11.04 -20.78 -1.02
CA SER A 94 -12.08 -21.54 -0.34
C SER A 94 -13.20 -20.64 0.21
N GLU A 95 -13.14 -19.33 -0.04
CA GLU A 95 -14.08 -18.32 0.51
C GLU A 95 -14.22 -18.40 2.03
N GLN A 96 -13.15 -18.80 2.72
CA GLN A 96 -13.08 -18.92 4.17
C GLN A 96 -12.46 -17.69 4.80
N ALA A 97 -12.89 -17.39 6.03
CA ALA A 97 -12.24 -16.36 6.84
C ALA A 97 -10.81 -16.79 7.19
N ILE A 98 -9.86 -15.86 7.07
CA ILE A 98 -8.48 -16.07 7.46
C ILE A 98 -8.42 -16.10 9.01
N PRO A 99 -7.82 -17.13 9.63
CA PRO A 99 -7.77 -17.29 11.09
C PRO A 99 -6.68 -16.40 11.70
N TRP A 100 -6.90 -15.09 11.67
CA TRP A 100 -5.98 -14.12 12.28
C TRP A 100 -5.84 -14.36 13.79
N LEU A 101 -4.62 -14.21 14.31
CA LEU A 101 -4.36 -14.29 15.75
C LEU A 101 -4.61 -12.94 16.42
N GLU A 102 -5.50 -12.93 17.40
CA GLU A 102 -5.84 -11.77 18.22
C GLU A 102 -5.71 -12.11 19.73
N PRO A 103 -4.81 -11.45 20.49
CA PRO A 103 -3.87 -10.43 20.04
C PRO A 103 -2.73 -11.02 19.20
N THR A 104 -2.26 -10.24 18.21
CA THR A 104 -1.03 -10.58 17.49
C THR A 104 0.13 -10.68 18.47
N ALA A 105 0.91 -11.76 18.37
CA ALA A 105 2.05 -11.96 19.25
C ALA A 105 3.08 -10.83 19.11
N LYS A 106 3.78 -10.52 20.20
CA LYS A 106 4.86 -9.52 20.22
C LYS A 106 6.20 -10.21 20.46
N ALA A 107 7.28 -9.63 19.95
CA ALA A 107 8.62 -10.09 20.24
C ALA A 107 8.94 -9.91 21.74
N GLY A 108 9.47 -10.96 22.35
CA GLY A 108 10.01 -10.94 23.70
C GLY A 108 11.50 -10.57 23.75
N PRO A 109 12.13 -10.66 24.94
CA PRO A 109 13.56 -10.41 25.09
C PRO A 109 14.41 -11.34 24.22
N GLY A 110 15.32 -10.76 23.44
CA GLY A 110 16.19 -11.51 22.51
C GLY A 110 15.50 -11.96 21.22
N GLU A 111 14.24 -11.58 21.03
CA GLU A 111 13.52 -11.74 19.77
C GLU A 111 13.44 -10.40 19.02
N PHE A 112 13.19 -10.46 17.71
CA PHE A 112 13.01 -9.26 16.88
C PHE A 112 11.97 -9.49 15.78
N GLU A 113 11.28 -8.41 15.38
CA GLU A 113 10.19 -8.45 14.41
C GLU A 113 10.64 -8.09 13.00
N ARG A 114 10.02 -8.73 12.00
CA ARG A 114 10.07 -8.36 10.59
C ARG A 114 8.65 -8.23 10.05
N PHE A 115 8.40 -7.13 9.34
CA PHE A 115 7.14 -6.88 8.67
C PHE A 115 7.35 -7.07 7.18
N ILE A 116 6.63 -8.02 6.58
CA ILE A 116 6.80 -8.38 5.17
C ILE A 116 5.45 -8.22 4.47
N PRO A 117 5.31 -7.24 3.56
CA PRO A 117 4.10 -7.09 2.76
C PRO A 117 4.05 -8.18 1.69
N ILE A 118 2.94 -8.92 1.63
CA ILE A 118 2.69 -9.99 0.66
C ILE A 118 1.54 -9.57 -0.25
N HIS A 119 1.82 -9.48 -1.55
CA HIS A 119 0.82 -9.19 -2.58
C HIS A 119 0.26 -10.51 -3.12
N LEU A 120 -1.07 -10.60 -3.25
CA LEU A 120 -1.76 -11.79 -3.75
C LEU A 120 -2.67 -11.49 -4.93
#